data_AF-A0A834C1A9-F1
#
_entry.id   AF-A0A834C1A9-F1
#
_cell.length_a   1.000
_cell.length_b   1.000
_cell.length_c   1.000
_cell.angle_alpha   90.00
_cell.angle_beta   90.00
_cell.angle_gamma   90.00
#
_symmetry.space_group_name_H-M   'P 1'
#
loop_
_entity.id
_entity.type
_entity.pdbx_description
1 polymer ?
#
loop_
_entity_poly.entity_id
_entity_poly.type
_entity_poly.pdbx_seq_one_letter_code
_entity_poly.pdbx_strand_id
1 'polypeptide(L)' 'MAENSEEDELLTAFKKFAIHGDTKATGKELNGKNWAKLCKDCKIIDGKHVTGTDVDIVFTKVK' A
#
# COMPACT_ATOMS: atom_id res chain seq x y z
N MET A 1 26.09 0.10 -0.03
CA MET A 1 25.36 -0.69 0.98
C MET A 1 24.10 0.01 1.51
N ALA A 2 23.83 1.28 1.17
CA ALA A 2 22.66 2.01 1.67
C ALA A 2 21.35 1.75 0.88
N GLU A 3 21.46 1.33 -0.39
CA GLU A 3 20.29 1.22 -1.28
C GLU A 3 19.30 0.10 -0.91
N ASN A 4 19.74 -0.92 -0.16
CA ASN A 4 18.88 -2.06 0.17
C ASN A 4 18.02 -1.82 1.43
N SER A 5 18.45 -0.93 2.33
CA SER A 5 17.76 -0.73 3.62
C SER A 5 16.41 -0.03 3.48
N GLU A 6 16.27 0.90 2.53
CA GLU A 6 15.01 1.63 2.30
C GLU A 6 13.95 0.73 1.63
N GLU A 7 14.34 -0.14 0.72
CA GLU A 7 13.45 -1.15 0.14
C GLU A 7 12.94 -2.15 1.19
N ASP A 8 13.80 -2.59 2.11
CA ASP A 8 13.41 -3.48 3.20
C ASP A 8 12.41 -2.84 4.16
N GLU A 9 12.56 -1.55 4.47
CA GLU A 9 11.60 -0.80 5.28
C GLU A 9 10.25 -0.65 4.57
N LEU A 10 10.27 -0.33 3.27
CA LEU A 10 9.06 -0.24 2.46
C LEU A 10 8.37 -1.59 2.34
N LEU A 11 9.11 -2.67 2.10
CA LEU A 11 8.59 -4.03 2.04
C LEU A 11 7.99 -4.45 3.39
N THR A 12 8.61 -4.03 4.49
CA THR A 12 8.09 -4.27 5.84
C THR A 12 6.76 -3.54 6.06
N ALA A 13 6.66 -2.27 5.64
CA ALA A 13 5.40 -1.53 5.68
C ALA A 13 4.33 -2.21 4.81
N PHE A 14 4.68 -2.58 3.57
CA PHE A 14 3.80 -3.31 2.65
C PHE A 14 3.23 -4.58 3.31
N LYS A 15 4.09 -5.42 3.90
CA LYS A 15 3.66 -6.67 4.56
C LYS A 15 2.66 -6.41 5.69
N LYS A 16 2.85 -5.34 6.48
CA LYS A 16 1.92 -4.96 7.55
C LYS A 16 0.52 -4.64 7.03
N PHE A 17 0.42 -3.94 5.89
CA PHE A 17 -0.86 -3.65 5.25
C PHE A 17 -1.42 -4.86 4.50
N ALA A 18 -0.57 -5.70 3.90
CA ALA A 18 -0.96 -6.90 3.16
C ALA A 18 -1.74 -7.90 4.04
N ILE A 19 -1.36 -8.05 5.31
CA ILE A 19 -2.05 -8.93 6.27
C ILE A 19 -3.11 -8.22 7.11
N HIS A 20 -3.32 -6.92 6.90
CA HIS A 20 -4.19 -6.13 7.75
C HIS A 20 -5.64 -6.62 7.67
N GLY A 21 -6.19 -7.03 8.81
CA GLY A 21 -7.57 -7.52 8.92
C GLY A 21 -7.82 -8.91 8.33
N ASP A 22 -6.80 -9.60 7.83
CA ASP A 22 -6.89 -10.97 7.32
C ASP A 22 -5.75 -11.82 7.91
N THR A 23 -6.09 -12.61 8.92
CA THR A 23 -5.14 -13.48 9.63
C THR A 23 -4.66 -14.66 8.79
N LYS A 24 -5.27 -14.91 7.61
CA LYS A 24 -4.85 -15.96 6.67
C LYS A 24 -3.96 -15.43 5.56
N ALA A 25 -3.85 -14.10 5.40
CA ALA A 25 -3.03 -13.50 4.37
C ALA A 25 -1.53 -13.79 4.61
N THR A 26 -0.80 -14.02 3.52
CA THR A 26 0.62 -14.40 3.56
C THR A 26 1.58 -13.20 3.48
N GLY A 27 1.05 -11.98 3.34
CA GLY A 27 1.84 -10.77 3.17
C GLY A 27 2.48 -10.60 1.79
N LYS A 28 2.12 -11.47 0.83
CA LYS A 28 2.67 -11.45 -0.55
C LYS A 28 1.89 -10.55 -1.50
N GLU A 29 0.61 -10.33 -1.23
CA GLU A 29 -0.28 -9.53 -2.08
C GLU A 29 -1.06 -8.52 -1.24
N LEU A 30 -1.37 -7.39 -1.86
CA LEU A 30 -2.21 -6.35 -1.28
C LEU A 30 -3.53 -6.29 -2.05
N ASN A 31 -4.65 -6.31 -1.33
CA ASN A 31 -5.97 -6.11 -1.93
C ASN A 31 -6.31 -4.61 -2.01
N GLY A 32 -7.32 -4.25 -2.79
CA GLY A 32 -7.68 -2.85 -3.03
C GLY A 32 -8.06 -2.09 -1.75
N LYS A 33 -8.74 -2.74 -0.81
CA LYS A 33 -9.11 -2.15 0.48
C LYS A 33 -7.87 -1.79 1.31
N ASN A 34 -6.90 -2.69 1.39
CA ASN A 34 -5.67 -2.47 2.15
C ASN A 34 -4.71 -1.49 1.44
N TRP A 35 -4.72 -1.45 0.10
CA TRP A 35 -4.04 -0.42 -0.69
C TRP A 35 -4.59 0.98 -0.42
N ALA A 36 -5.91 1.17 -0.54
CA ALA A 36 -6.54 2.45 -0.24
C ALA A 36 -6.27 2.90 1.21
N LYS A 37 -6.26 1.95 2.16
CA LYS A 37 -5.87 2.21 3.56
C LYS A 37 -4.42 2.67 3.68
N LEU A 38 -3.47 1.98 3.03
CA LEU A 38 -2.06 2.38 3.01
C LEU A 38 -1.91 3.81 2.50
N CYS A 39 -2.53 4.14 1.36
CA CYS A 39 -2.46 5.49 0.78
C CYS A 39 -3.06 6.55 1.70
N LYS A 40 -4.11 6.22 2.45
CA LYS A 40 -4.71 7.13 3.44
C LYS A 40 -3.84 7.30 4.67
N ASP A 41 -3.40 6.21 5.29
CA ASP A 41 -2.65 6.21 6.55
C ASP A 41 -1.25 6.84 6.37
N CYS A 42 -0.62 6.62 5.22
CA CYS A 42 0.65 7.22 4.83
C CYS A 42 0.50 8.65 4.27
N LYS A 43 -0.71 9.22 4.26
CA LYS A 43 -1.01 10.58 3.75
C LYS A 43 -0.60 10.81 2.28
N ILE A 44 -0.66 9.75 1.47
CA ILE A 44 -0.48 9.82 0.01
C ILE A 44 -1.69 10.51 -0.62
N ILE A 45 -2.89 10.24 -0.10
CA ILE A 45 -4.12 10.94 -0.51
C ILE A 45 -4.12 12.32 0.15
N ASP A 46 -3.88 13.36 -0.64
CA ASP A 46 -3.91 14.76 -0.22
C ASP A 46 -5.27 15.44 -0.48
N GLY A 47 -6.16 14.78 -1.24
CA GLY A 47 -7.47 15.30 -1.62
C GLY A 47 -7.44 16.46 -2.62
N LYS A 48 -6.26 16.78 -3.18
CA LYS A 48 -6.05 17.87 -4.15
C LYS A 48 -5.46 17.34 -5.46
N HIS A 49 -4.33 16.68 -5.38
CA HIS A 49 -3.61 16.11 -6.53
C HIS A 49 -3.75 14.59 -6.58
N VAL A 50 -3.87 13.96 -5.42
CA VAL A 50 -4.10 12.52 -5.29
C VAL A 50 -5.40 12.32 -4.51
N THR A 51 -6.42 11.88 -5.22
CA THR A 51 -7.73 11.54 -4.65
C THR A 51 -7.86 10.04 -4.39
N GLY A 52 -8.89 9.64 -3.63
CA GLY A 52 -9.21 8.23 -3.46
C GLY A 52 -9.49 7.53 -4.80
N THR A 53 -10.19 8.22 -5.71
CA THR A 53 -10.46 7.73 -7.06
C THR A 53 -9.16 7.47 -7.84
N ASP A 54 -8.17 8.37 -7.74
CA ASP A 54 -6.88 8.18 -8.43
C ASP A 54 -6.15 6.94 -7.91
N VAL A 55 -6.16 6.75 -6.59
CA VAL A 55 -5.56 5.58 -5.92
C VAL A 55 -6.21 4.27 -6.38
N ASP A 56 -7.54 4.24 -6.49
CA ASP A 56 -8.30 3.08 -6.98
C ASP A 56 -8.02 2.79 -8.47
N ILE A 57 -7.92 3.84 -9.29
CA ILE A 57 -7.55 3.72 -10.71
C ILE A 57 -6.14 3.14 -10.86
N VAL A 58 -5.17 3.66 -10.10
CA VAL A 58 -3.78 3.16 -10.13
C VAL A 58 -3.74 1.69 -9.74
N PHE A 59 -4.44 1.28 -8.67
CA PHE A 59 -4.50 -0.11 -8.26
C PHE A 59 -5.05 -1.02 -9.36
N THR A 60 -6.13 -0.60 -10.02
CA THR A 60 -6.78 -1.36 -11.09
C THR A 60 -5.89 -1.48 -12.33
N LYS A 61 -5.06 -0.47 -12.62
CA LYS A 61 -4.15 -0.46 -13.78
C LYS A 61 -2.92 -1.35 -13.60
N VAL A 62 -2.45 -1.52 -12.37
CA VAL A 62 -1.20 -2.25 -12.06
C VAL A 62 -1.48 -3.72 -11.69
N LYS A 63 -2.70 -4.04 -11.28
CA LYS A 63 -3.08 -5.40 -10.87
C LYS A 63 -3.32 -6.35 -12.04
#